data_AF-A0A3D1M483-F1
#
_entry.id   AF-A0A3D1M483-F1
#
_cell.length_a   1.000
_cell.length_b   1.000
_cell.length_c   1.000
_cell.angle_alpha   90.00
_cell.angle_beta   90.00
_cell.angle_gamma   90.00
#
_symmetry.space_group_name_H-M   'P 1'
#
loop_
_entity.id
_entity.type
_entity.pdbx_description
1 polymer ?
#
loop_
_entity_poly.entity_id
_entity_poly.type
_entity_poly.pdbx_seq_one_letter_code
_entity_poly.pdbx_strand_id
1 'polypeptide(L)'
;KGIGKPVMEAIEQERERGGAFRSLQDFCQRLSSKEVNKRTLENFIKSGAFDSLGGTRKQYLQIYSLVMDQAAEEKKSSMTGQMSLFDFMTERDRKSLEIRLP
;
A
#
# COMPACT_ATOMS: atom_id res chain seq x y z
N LYS A 1 20.74 1.83 0.91
CA LYS A 1 20.94 1.40 -0.50
C LYS A 1 20.52 -0.07 -0.60
N GLY A 2 19.47 -0.42 -1.35
CA GLY A 2 18.96 -1.80 -1.37
C GLY A 2 17.62 -2.01 -2.07
N ILE A 3 17.21 -1.06 -2.92
CA ILE A 3 15.97 -1.18 -3.70
C ILE A 3 16.42 -1.52 -5.12
N GLY A 4 16.03 -2.69 -5.62
CA GLY A 4 16.38 -3.12 -6.96
C GLY A 4 15.74 -2.22 -8.01
N LYS A 5 16.44 -1.98 -9.12
CA LYS A 5 15.94 -1.23 -10.27
C LYS A 5 14.52 -1.66 -10.73
N PRO A 6 14.17 -2.97 -10.74
CA PRO A 6 12.83 -3.41 -11.13
C PRO A 6 11.71 -2.85 -10.25
N VAL A 7 12.00 -2.60 -8.96
CA VAL A 7 11.01 -2.06 -8.02
C VAL A 7 10.72 -0.59 -8.33
N MET A 8 11.75 0.19 -8.67
CA MET A 8 11.55 1.60 -9.06
C MET A 8 10.78 1.69 -10.38
N GLU A 9 11.13 0.87 -11.37
CA GLU A 9 10.44 0.84 -12.66
C GLU A 9 8.96 0.46 -12.49
N ALA A 10 8.64 -0.52 -11.62
CA ALA A 10 7.26 -0.88 -11.31
C ALA A 10 6.49 0.28 -10.64
N ILE A 11 7.11 0.98 -9.69
CA ILE A 11 6.50 2.14 -9.02
C ILE A 11 6.22 3.27 -10.02
N GLU A 12 7.16 3.56 -10.91
CA GLU A 12 6.99 4.59 -11.94
C GLU A 12 5.87 4.22 -12.91
N GLN A 13 5.85 3.00 -13.43
CA GLN A 13 4.81 2.52 -14.34
C GLN A 13 3.42 2.55 -13.70
N GLU A 14 3.29 2.11 -12.44
CA GLU A 14 2.00 2.17 -11.73
C GLU A 14 1.57 3.62 -11.46
N ARG A 15 2.52 4.52 -11.18
CA ARG A 15 2.21 5.94 -11.01
C ARG A 15 1.80 6.61 -12.32
N GLU A 16 2.39 6.23 -13.45
CA GLU A 16 2.00 6.71 -14.77
C GLU A 16 0.60 6.22 -15.16
N ARG A 17 0.26 4.98 -14.84
CA ARG A 17 -1.04 4.37 -15.16
C ARG A 17 -2.17 4.83 -14.23
N GLY A 18 -1.92 4.83 -12.92
CA GLY A 18 -2.93 5.09 -11.88
C GLY A 18 -2.89 6.49 -11.28
N GLY A 19 -1.93 7.33 -11.68
CA GLY A 19 -1.70 8.65 -11.10
C GLY A 19 -1.02 8.59 -9.72
N ALA A 20 -1.06 9.73 -9.00
CA ALA A 20 -0.42 9.86 -7.69
C ALA A 20 -1.03 8.91 -6.64
N PHE A 21 -0.17 8.29 -5.84
CA PHE A 21 -0.57 7.48 -4.69
C PHE A 21 -1.25 8.37 -3.64
N ARG A 22 -2.40 7.93 -3.13
CA ARG A 22 -3.20 8.71 -2.17
C ARG A 22 -2.96 8.33 -0.72
N SER A 23 -2.53 7.09 -0.47
CA SER A 23 -2.27 6.56 0.87
C SER A 23 -1.26 5.42 0.81
N LEU A 24 -0.76 4.99 1.97
CA LEU A 24 0.11 3.82 2.06
C LEU A 24 -0.63 2.54 1.62
N GLN A 25 -1.93 2.45 1.91
CA GLN A 25 -2.77 1.34 1.47
C GLN A 25 -2.92 1.32 -0.06
N ASP A 26 -3.16 2.48 -0.68
CA ASP A 26 -3.23 2.62 -2.15
C ASP A 26 -1.91 2.22 -2.82
N PHE A 27 -0.77 2.58 -2.22
CA PHE A 27 0.56 2.14 -2.66
C PHE A 27 0.71 0.61 -2.59
N CYS A 28 0.36 -0.01 -1.47
CA CYS A 28 0.45 -1.46 -1.27
C CYS A 28 -0.57 -2.26 -2.11
N GLN A 29 -1.76 -1.72 -2.36
CA GLN A 29 -2.79 -2.35 -3.20
C GLN A 29 -2.41 -2.32 -4.68
N ARG A 30 -1.83 -1.21 -5.18
CA ARG A 30 -1.41 -1.13 -6.58
C ARG A 30 -0.20 -2.02 -6.84
N LEU A 31 0.83 -1.92 -6.00
CA LEU A 31 2.08 -2.66 -6.20
C LEU A 31 1.94 -4.14 -5.82
N SER A 32 2.53 -5.04 -6.61
CA SER A 32 2.48 -6.47 -6.33
C SER A 32 3.39 -6.83 -5.15
N SER A 33 2.99 -7.79 -4.30
CA SER A 33 3.84 -8.29 -3.21
C SER A 33 5.17 -8.89 -3.70
N LYS A 34 5.28 -9.21 -5.01
CA LYS A 34 6.54 -9.63 -5.64
C LYS A 34 7.52 -8.47 -5.85
N GLU A 35 7.02 -7.24 -5.98
CA GLU A 35 7.83 -6.06 -6.31
C GLU A 35 8.28 -5.34 -5.04
N VAL A 36 7.44 -5.29 -4.01
CA VAL A 36 7.74 -4.60 -2.75
C VAL A 36 7.75 -5.56 -1.57
N ASN A 37 8.90 -5.67 -0.90
CA ASN A 37 9.05 -6.43 0.34
C ASN A 37 8.98 -5.52 1.59
N LYS A 38 8.76 -6.12 2.78
CA LYS A 38 8.66 -5.40 4.07
C LYS A 38 9.86 -4.48 4.33
N ARG A 39 11.07 -4.94 4.00
CA ARG A 39 12.32 -4.17 4.18
C ARG A 39 12.41 -2.95 3.26
N THR A 40 11.96 -3.09 2.01
CA THR A 40 11.91 -2.01 1.02
C THR A 40 10.91 -0.95 1.44
N LEU A 41 9.71 -1.36 1.90
CA LEU A 41 8.70 -0.43 2.39
C LEU A 41 9.19 0.34 3.62
N GLU A 42 9.83 -0.35 4.56
CA GLU A 42 10.43 0.27 5.74
C GLU A 42 11.52 1.30 5.35
N ASN A 43 12.37 0.97 4.37
CA ASN A 43 13.38 1.89 3.86
C ASN A 43 12.75 3.14 3.20
N PHE A 44 11.65 2.98 2.45
CA PHE A 44 10.93 4.10 1.86
C PHE A 44 10.32 5.02 2.92
N ILE A 45 9.74 4.45 3.99
CA ILE A 45 9.23 5.24 5.12
C ILE A 45 10.37 6.00 5.80
N LYS A 46 11.50 5.33 6.07
CA LYS A 46 12.67 5.96 6.70
C LYS A 46 13.32 7.05 5.82
N SER A 47 13.31 6.87 4.50
CA SER A 47 13.82 7.88 3.56
C SER A 47 12.88 9.06 3.34
N GLY A 48 11.65 9.01 3.89
CA GLY A 48 10.66 10.07 3.73
C GLY A 48 9.87 10.03 2.41
N ALA A 49 9.84 8.88 1.73
CA ALA A 49 9.12 8.75 0.45
C ALA A 49 7.60 8.98 0.61
N PHE A 50 7.06 8.74 1.81
CA PHE A 50 5.65 8.90 2.15
C PHE A 50 5.33 10.18 2.92
N ASP A 51 6.30 11.10 3.09
CA ASP A 51 6.08 12.34 3.86
C ASP A 51 5.02 13.25 3.21
N SER A 52 4.81 13.12 1.89
CA SER A 52 3.78 13.85 1.13
C SER A 52 2.35 13.32 1.34
N LEU A 53 2.19 12.11 1.88
CA LEU A 53 0.88 11.49 2.13
C LEU A 53 0.26 11.94 3.46
N GLY A 54 0.96 12.80 4.21
CA GLY A 54 0.58 13.23 5.56
C GLY A 54 1.00 12.22 6.63
N GLY A 55 0.87 12.58 7.90
CA GLY A 55 1.29 11.73 9.02
C GLY A 55 2.80 11.76 9.29
N THR A 56 3.19 11.08 10.37
CA THR A 56 4.59 10.96 10.79
C THR A 56 5.17 9.63 10.33
N ARG A 57 6.48 9.60 10.05
CA ARG A 57 7.20 8.36 9.73
C ARG A 57 7.02 7.28 10.82
N LYS A 58 6.88 7.68 12.09
CA LYS A 58 6.62 6.77 13.22
C LYS A 58 5.27 6.06 13.07
N GLN A 59 4.21 6.82 12.75
CA GLN A 59 2.88 6.25 12.52
C GLN A 59 2.92 5.22 11.38
N TYR A 60 3.57 5.55 10.26
CA TYR A 60 3.74 4.60 9.16
C TYR A 60 4.54 3.36 9.54
N LEU A 61 5.63 3.51 10.30
CA LEU A 61 6.41 2.36 10.80
C LEU A 61 5.63 1.47 11.77
N GLN A 62 4.55 1.95 12.39
CA GLN A 62 3.70 1.10 13.23
C GLN A 62 2.69 0.29 12.41
N ILE A 63 2.21 0.83 11.29
CA ILE A 63 1.11 0.22 10.52
C ILE A 63 1.53 -0.48 9.23
N TYR A 64 2.75 -0.24 8.71
CA TYR A 64 3.17 -0.72 7.39
C TYR A 64 3.06 -2.23 7.18
N SER A 65 3.33 -3.02 8.23
CA SER A 65 3.23 -4.48 8.17
C SER A 65 1.79 -4.93 7.98
N LEU A 66 0.88 -4.37 8.77
CA LEU A 66 -0.56 -4.64 8.70
C LEU A 66 -1.14 -4.23 7.34
N VAL A 67 -0.79 -3.03 6.86
CA VAL A 67 -1.25 -2.53 5.55
C VAL A 67 -0.79 -3.43 4.40
N MET A 68 0.46 -3.91 4.45
CA MET A 68 0.99 -4.83 3.44
C MET A 68 0.29 -6.19 3.47
N ASP A 69 0.03 -6.72 4.65
CA ASP A 69 -0.62 -8.03 4.81
C ASP A 69 -2.09 -7.95 4.33
N GLN A 70 -2.81 -6.87 4.65
CA GLN A 70 -4.17 -6.62 4.15
C GLN A 70 -4.23 -6.49 2.62
N ALA A 71 -3.32 -5.69 2.02
CA ALA A 71 -3.27 -5.53 0.57
C ALA A 71 -2.98 -6.86 -0.17
N ALA A 72 -2.16 -7.73 0.43
CA ALA A 72 -1.88 -9.05 -0.11
C ALA A 72 -3.10 -9.99 -0.03
N GLU A 73 -3.87 -9.90 1.06
CA GLU A 73 -5.11 -10.66 1.23
C GLU A 73 -6.19 -10.22 0.25
N GLU A 74 -6.42 -8.91 0.11
CA GLU A 74 -7.39 -8.36 -0.85
C GLU A 74 -7.05 -8.75 -2.31
N LYS A 75 -5.76 -8.76 -2.68
CA LYS A 75 -5.34 -9.28 -3.99
C LYS A 75 -5.65 -10.76 -4.17
N LYS A 76 -5.42 -11.59 -3.15
CA LYS A 76 -5.76 -13.02 -3.21
C LYS A 76 -7.26 -13.23 -3.36
N SER A 77 -8.08 -12.54 -2.58
CA SER A 77 -9.54 -12.61 -2.67
C SER A 77 -10.05 -12.16 -4.04
N SER A 78 -9.46 -11.10 -4.60
CA SER A 78 -9.80 -10.63 -5.95
C SER A 78 -9.43 -11.67 -7.03
N MET A 79 -8.28 -12.33 -6.89
CA MET A 79 -7.82 -13.36 -7.84
C MET A 79 -8.64 -14.65 -7.77
N THR A 80 -9.13 -15.04 -6.59
CA THR A 80 -9.98 -16.23 -6.44
C THR A 80 -11.42 -16.01 -6.88
N GLY A 81 -11.76 -14.81 -7.39
CA GLY A 81 -13.13 -14.43 -7.74
C GLY A 81 -14.06 -14.36 -6.53
N GLN A 82 -13.49 -14.41 -5.32
CA GLN A 82 -14.26 -14.35 -4.09
C GLN A 82 -14.47 -12.87 -3.75
N MET A 83 -15.65 -12.37 -4.11
CA MET A 83 -16.06 -11.03 -3.69
C MET A 83 -15.99 -10.97 -2.16
N SER A 84 -15.11 -10.11 -1.66
CA SER A 84 -15.00 -9.89 -0.23
C SER A 84 -16.26 -9.21 0.27
N LEU A 85 -16.67 -9.48 1.52
CA LEU A 85 -17.77 -8.76 2.18
C LEU A 85 -17.60 -7.24 2.07
N PHE A 86 -16.35 -6.76 2.05
CA PHE A 86 -15.97 -5.35 1.87
C PHE A 86 -16.27 -4.76 0.49
N ASP A 87 -16.56 -5.57 -0.52
CA ASP A 87 -16.92 -5.11 -1.86
C ASP A 87 -18.41 -4.79 -2.00
N PHE A 88 -19.24 -5.32 -1.09
CA PHE A 88 -20.66 -4.98 -0.97
C PHE A 88 -20.91 -3.76 -0.07
N MET A 89 -19.87 -3.22 0.57
CA MET A 89 -19.97 -2.09 1.50
C MET A 89 -19.91 -0.75 0.75
N THR A 90 -20.64 0.24 1.25
CA THR A 90 -20.65 1.58 0.62
C THR A 90 -19.29 2.26 0.75
N GLU A 91 -18.94 3.20 -0.13
CA GLU A 91 -17.68 3.97 -0.02
C GLU A 91 -17.50 4.65 1.34
N ARG A 92 -18.61 4.97 2.01
CA ARG A 92 -18.63 5.59 3.34
C ARG A 92 -18.16 4.61 4.42
N ASP A 93 -18.55 3.34 4.31
CA ASP A 93 -18.12 2.26 5.19
C ASP A 93 -16.70 1.80 4.88
N ARG A 94 -16.27 1.87 3.61
CA ARG A 94 -14.89 1.56 3.22
C ARG A 94 -13.89 2.55 3.86
N LYS A 95 -14.25 3.84 3.95
CA LYS A 95 -13.47 4.88 4.65
C LYS A 95 -13.38 4.72 6.17
N SER A 96 -14.32 4.04 6.82
CA SER A 96 -14.23 3.80 8.27
C SER A 96 -13.30 2.64 8.61
N LEU A 97 -13.01 1.78 7.63
CA LEU A 97 -12.13 0.62 7.73
C LEU A 97 -10.68 0.90 7.28
N GLU A 98 -10.40 2.05 6.66
CA GLU A 98 -9.02 2.45 6.33
C GLU A 98 -8.19 2.51 7.62
N ILE A 99 -7.02 1.87 7.59
CA ILE A 99 -6.08 1.87 8.72
C ILE A 99 -5.68 3.32 9.00
N ARG A 100 -6.23 3.87 10.08
CA ARG A 100 -5.90 5.23 10.52
C ARG A 100 -4.53 5.25 11.16
N LEU A 101 -3.82 6.35 10.92
CA LEU A 101 -2.57 6.62 11.60
C LEU A 101 -2.84 6.74 13.11
N PRO A 102 -2.09 6.02 13.98
CA PRO A 102 -2.27 6.05 15.43
C PRO A 102 -1.86 7.39 16.07
#